data_AF-H6KZ39-F1
#
_entry.id   AF-H6KZ39-F1
#
_cell.length_a   1.000
_cell.length_b   1.000
_cell.length_c   1.000
_cell.angle_alpha   90.00
_cell.angle_beta   90.00
_cell.angle_gamma   90.00
#
_symmetry.space_group_name_H-M   'P 1'
#
loop_
_entity.id
_entity.type
_entity.pdbx_description
1 polymer ?
#
loop_
_entity_poly.entity_id
_entity_poly.type
_entity_poly.pdbx_seq_one_letter_code
_entity_poly.pdbx_strand_id
1 'polypeptide(L)'
;MKAIKKYLYLFSLALSLFLVVAPQQELAAQCPMCRMSAESDLKSGGTKAKGLNNGILYMLILPYILMGTIGFIWYRNQRQVGQQQQFKDLRLLLEPLD
;
A
#
# COMPACT_ATOMS: atom_id res chain seq x y z
N MET A 1 -27.19 -20.55 -4.10
CA MET A 1 -25.92 -19.97 -3.60
C MET A 1 -24.71 -20.22 -4.51
N LYS A 2 -24.44 -21.44 -4.99
CA LYS A 2 -23.26 -21.74 -5.82
C LYS A 2 -23.26 -21.01 -7.18
N ALA A 3 -24.42 -20.91 -7.82
CA ALA A 3 -24.58 -20.15 -9.08
C ALA A 3 -24.32 -18.64 -8.90
N ILE A 4 -24.82 -18.04 -7.81
CA ILE A 4 -24.59 -16.62 -7.48
C ILE A 4 -23.09 -16.34 -7.27
N LYS A 5 -22.39 -17.22 -6.54
CA LYS A 5 -20.94 -17.12 -6.35
C LYS A 5 -20.18 -17.25 -7.68
N LYS A 6 -20.62 -18.12 -8.60
CA LYS A 6 -20.05 -18.26 -9.94
C LYS A 6 -20.20 -16.97 -10.76
N TYR A 7 -21.39 -16.36 -10.76
CA TYR A 7 -21.61 -15.09 -11.46
C TYR A 7 -20.82 -13.93 -10.83
N LEU A 8 -20.72 -13.88 -9.50
CA LEU A 8 -19.85 -12.91 -8.81
C LEU A 8 -18.38 -13.06 -9.19
N TYR A 9 -17.89 -14.30 -9.29
CA TYR A 9 -16.50 -14.57 -9.67
C TYR A 9 -16.23 -14.19 -11.14
N LEU A 10 -17.16 -14.52 -12.04
CA LEU A 10 -17.07 -14.15 -13.44
C LEU A 10 -17.15 -12.63 -13.64
N PHE A 11 -18.01 -11.94 -12.90
CA PHE A 11 -18.12 -10.48 -12.92
C PHE A 11 -16.83 -9.83 -12.40
N SER A 12 -16.29 -10.32 -11.28
CA SER A 12 -15.03 -9.83 -10.72
C SER A 12 -13.86 -10.03 -11.69
N LEU A 13 -13.81 -11.17 -12.39
CA LEU A 13 -12.76 -11.49 -13.36
C LEU A 13 -12.88 -10.67 -14.65
N ALA A 14 -14.12 -10.44 -15.12
CA ALA A 14 -14.36 -9.57 -16.27
C ALA A 14 -14.01 -8.10 -15.94
N LEU A 15 -14.36 -7.64 -14.73
CA LEU A 15 -14.06 -6.30 -14.27
C LEU A 15 -12.55 -6.05 -14.15
N SER A 16 -11.80 -7.01 -13.58
CA SER A 16 -10.35 -6.89 -13.49
C SER A 16 -9.68 -6.88 -14.88
N LEU A 17 -10.15 -7.70 -15.82
CA LEU A 17 -9.64 -7.72 -17.18
C LEU A 17 -9.94 -6.41 -17.91
N PHE A 18 -11.14 -5.85 -17.75
CA PHE A 18 -11.52 -4.56 -18.32
C PHE A 18 -10.63 -3.41 -17.80
N LEU A 19 -10.34 -3.40 -16.50
CA LEU A 19 -9.47 -2.40 -15.87
C LEU A 19 -8.02 -2.43 -16.38
N VAL A 20 -7.52 -3.60 -16.79
CA VAL A 20 -6.15 -3.76 -17.34
C VAL A 20 -6.06 -3.30 -18.80
N VAL A 21 -7.11 -3.51 -19.59
CA VAL A 21 -7.12 -3.20 -21.03
C VAL A 21 -7.61 -1.77 -21.30
N ALA A 22 -8.16 -1.07 -20.30
CA ALA A 22 -8.62 0.30 -20.43
C ALA A 22 -7.47 1.24 -20.87
N PRO A 23 -7.71 2.12 -21.87
CA PRO A 23 -6.69 3.04 -22.34
C PRO A 23 -6.26 3.98 -21.21
N GLN A 24 -4.96 4.02 -20.95
CA GLN A 24 -4.36 4.96 -20.00
C GLN A 24 -4.36 6.34 -20.63
N GLN A 25 -5.41 7.13 -20.35
CA GLN A 25 -5.39 8.54 -20.67
C GLN A 25 -4.24 9.20 -19.91
N GLU A 26 -3.50 10.10 -20.57
CA GLU A 26 -2.51 10.97 -19.93
C GLU A 26 -3.13 11.54 -18.65
N LEU A 27 -2.61 11.11 -17.49
CA LEU A 27 -3.10 11.53 -16.18
C LEU A 27 -2.76 13.02 -16.01
N ALA A 28 -3.62 13.88 -16.55
CA ALA A 28 -3.57 15.29 -16.21
C ALA A 28 -3.72 15.40 -14.69
N ALA A 29 -2.87 16.20 -14.05
CA ALA A 29 -2.85 16.32 -12.60
C ALA A 29 -4.27 16.55 -12.06
N GLN A 30 -4.74 15.65 -11.19
CA GLN A 30 -6.10 15.65 -10.67
C GLN A 30 -6.37 16.81 -9.69
N CYS A 31 -5.32 17.52 -9.26
CA CYS A 31 -5.42 18.71 -8.43
C CYS A 31 -5.29 19.99 -9.30
N PRO A 32 -6.30 20.88 -9.33
CA PRO A 32 -6.29 22.08 -10.17
C PRO A 32 -5.15 23.05 -9.82
N MET A 33 -4.72 23.10 -8.56
CA MET A 33 -3.56 23.90 -8.14
C MET A 33 -2.24 23.35 -8.71
N CYS A 34 -2.04 22.04 -8.63
CA CYS A 34 -0.87 21.36 -9.18
C CYS A 34 -0.81 21.51 -10.70
N ARG A 35 -1.96 21.43 -11.38
CA ARG A 35 -2.08 21.61 -12.83
C ARG A 35 -1.70 23.03 -13.27
N MET A 36 -2.19 24.07 -12.58
CA MET A 36 -1.88 25.46 -12.93
C MET A 36 -0.39 25.78 -12.78
N SER A 37 0.26 25.30 -11.71
CA SER A 37 1.70 25.45 -11.55
C SER A 37 2.49 24.69 -12.63
N ALA A 38 2.05 23.49 -12.99
CA ALA A 38 2.67 22.70 -14.06
C ALA A 38 2.56 23.38 -15.43
N GLU A 39 1.38 23.87 -15.80
CA GLU A 39 1.17 24.57 -17.08
C GLU A 39 1.97 25.88 -17.15
N SER A 40 2.12 26.59 -16.03
CA SER A 40 2.91 27.83 -15.95
C SER A 40 4.43 27.57 -16.11
N ASP A 41 4.92 26.48 -15.51
CA ASP A 41 6.31 26.03 -15.67
C ASP A 41 6.60 25.66 -17.13
N LEU A 42 5.72 24.89 -17.79
CA LEU A 42 5.89 24.54 -19.21
C LEU A 42 5.83 25.76 -20.14
N LYS A 43 4.92 26.71 -19.90
CA LYS A 43 4.79 27.93 -20.71
C LYS A 43 6.01 28.85 -20.62
N SER A 44 6.73 28.81 -19.50
CA SER A 44 7.97 29.56 -19.30
C SER A 44 9.23 28.80 -19.78
N GLY A 45 9.06 27.65 -20.44
CA GLY A 45 10.15 26.81 -20.94
C GLY A 45 10.77 25.89 -19.89
N GLY A 46 10.17 25.80 -18.71
CA GLY A 46 10.60 24.91 -17.64
C GLY A 46 10.27 23.44 -17.91
N THR A 47 10.92 22.55 -17.15
CA THR A 47 10.79 21.09 -17.27
C THR A 47 10.22 20.43 -16.02
N LYS A 48 9.92 21.19 -14.95
CA LYS A 48 9.55 20.60 -13.65
C LYS A 48 8.18 19.91 -13.70
N ALA A 49 7.31 20.39 -14.58
CA ALA A 49 5.99 19.82 -14.82
C ALA A 49 6.02 18.39 -15.40
N LYS A 50 7.11 17.99 -16.11
CA LYS A 50 7.20 16.68 -16.79
C LYS A 50 7.23 15.48 -15.82
N GLY A 51 7.55 15.70 -14.54
CA GLY A 51 7.66 14.65 -13.52
C GLY A 51 6.62 14.73 -12.40
N LEU A 52 5.69 15.67 -12.46
CA LEU A 52 4.81 15.98 -11.32
C LEU A 52 3.89 14.81 -10.93
N ASN A 53 3.34 14.09 -11.90
CA ASN A 53 2.46 12.94 -11.64
C ASN A 53 3.19 11.81 -10.89
N ASN A 54 4.44 11.54 -11.25
CA ASN A 54 5.27 10.55 -10.56
C ASN A 54 5.56 10.97 -9.11
N GLY A 55 5.77 12.27 -8.88
CA GLY A 55 5.95 12.82 -7.53
C GLY A 55 4.72 12.62 -6.64
N ILE A 56 3.51 12.85 -7.17
CA ILE A 56 2.26 12.61 -6.44
C ILE A 56 2.10 11.12 -6.12
N LEU A 57 2.37 10.25 -7.09
CA LEU A 57 2.29 8.81 -6.90
C LEU A 57 3.24 8.33 -5.79
N TYR A 58 4.48 8.84 -5.76
CA TYR A 58 5.43 8.50 -4.69
C TYR A 58 4.97 9.00 -3.33
N MET A 59 4.45 10.23 -3.23
CA MET A 59 3.93 10.77 -1.96
C MET A 59 2.72 10.00 -1.45
N LEU A 60 1.88 9.47 -2.35
CA LEU A 60 0.74 8.63 -1.98
C LEU A 60 1.17 7.22 -1.56
N ILE A 61 2.10 6.59 -2.27
CA ILE A 61 2.53 5.21 -1.98
C ILE A 61 3.37 5.12 -0.69
N LEU A 62 4.22 6.12 -0.44
CA LEU A 62 5.15 6.14 0.69
C LEU A 62 4.49 5.89 2.07
N PRO A 63 3.41 6.57 2.48
CA PRO A 63 2.78 6.33 3.79
C PRO A 63 2.24 4.90 3.93
N TYR A 64 1.75 4.29 2.85
CA TYR A 64 1.23 2.92 2.91
C TYR A 64 2.36 1.89 3.05
N ILE A 65 3.48 2.07 2.34
CA ILE A 65 4.66 1.22 2.50
C ILE A 65 5.23 1.36 3.91
N LEU A 66 5.32 2.60 4.41
CA LEU A 66 5.84 2.87 5.75
C LEU A 66 4.96 2.22 6.83
N MET A 67 3.64 2.36 6.76
CA MET A 67 2.74 1.70 7.72
C MET A 67 2.75 0.18 7.57
N GLY A 68 2.81 -0.35 6.35
CA GLY A 68 2.90 -1.78 6.09
C GLY A 68 4.17 -2.42 6.65
N THR A 69 5.32 -1.75 6.48
CA THR A 69 6.61 -2.23 7.00
C THR A 69 6.66 -2.22 8.52
N ILE A 70 6.20 -1.13 9.17
CA ILE A 70 6.10 -1.05 10.63
C ILE A 70 5.16 -2.14 11.16
N GLY A 71 3.97 -2.28 10.57
CA GLY A 71 2.99 -3.30 10.96
C GLY A 71 3.54 -4.72 10.82
N PHE A 72 4.27 -5.00 9.74
CA PHE A 72 4.92 -6.30 9.51
C PHE A 72 6.00 -6.62 10.56
N ILE A 73 6.88 -5.65 10.86
CA ILE A 73 7.93 -5.80 11.88
C ILE A 73 7.29 -6.04 13.25
N TRP A 74 6.26 -5.26 13.61
CA TRP A 74 5.56 -5.42 14.88
C TRP A 74 4.89 -6.80 15.00
N TYR A 75 4.18 -7.23 13.96
CA TYR A 75 3.55 -8.56 13.92
C TYR A 75 4.58 -9.68 14.10
N ARG A 76 5.72 -9.59 13.40
CA ARG A 76 6.80 -10.58 13.51
C ARG A 76 7.38 -10.60 14.93
N ASN A 77 7.61 -9.44 15.54
CA ASN A 77 8.17 -9.34 16.88
C ASN A 77 7.23 -9.94 17.93
N GLN A 78 5.94 -9.65 17.87
CA GLN A 78 4.96 -10.17 18.83
C GLN A 78 4.86 -11.71 18.82
N ARG A 79 5.04 -12.34 17.66
CA ARG A 79 5.08 -13.81 17.58
C ARG A 79 6.28 -14.42 18.29
N GLN A 80 7.40 -13.70 18.36
CA GLN A 80 8.61 -14.16 19.07
C GLN A 80 8.49 -13.93 20.58
N VAL A 81 7.87 -12.83 21.00
CA VAL A 81 7.65 -12.51 22.43
C VAL A 81 6.83 -13.59 23.13
N GLY A 82 5.77 -14.11 22.49
CA GLY A 82 4.96 -15.19 23.09
C GLY A 82 5.72 -16.48 23.37
N GLN A 83 6.70 -16.84 22.53
CA GLN A 83 7.55 -18.02 22.75
C GLN A 83 8.56 -17.82 23.90
N GLN A 84 9.07 -16.60 24.03
CA GLN A 84 10.03 -16.23 25.09
C GLN A 84 9.35 -16.21 26.47
N GLN A 85 8.09 -15.76 26.54
CA GLN A 85 7.31 -15.80 27.78
C GLN A 85 7.12 -17.23 28.28
N GLN A 86 6.69 -18.14 27.40
CA GLN A 86 6.50 -19.55 27.78
C GLN A 86 7.79 -20.21 28.31
N PHE A 87 8.96 -19.88 27.73
CA PHE A 87 10.24 -20.39 28.22
C PHE A 87 10.64 -19.79 29.57
N LYS A 88 10.37 -18.49 29.80
CA LYS A 88 10.58 -17.85 31.12
C LYS A 88 9.67 -18.43 32.18
N ASP A 89 8.39 -18.64 31.88
CA ASP A 89 7.44 -19.24 32.80
C ASP A 89 7.86 -20.68 33.16
N LEU A 90 8.29 -21.46 32.15
CA LEU A 90 8.84 -22.79 32.37
C LEU A 90 10.11 -22.75 33.24
N ARG A 91 11.01 -21.79 33.02
CA ARG A 91 12.20 -21.60 33.85
C ARG A 91 11.85 -21.27 35.30
N LEU A 92 10.86 -20.41 35.52
CA LEU A 92 10.38 -20.00 36.85
C LEU A 92 9.78 -21.19 37.62
N LEU A 93 9.08 -22.09 36.92
CA LEU A 93 8.58 -23.35 37.49
C LEU A 93 9.70 -24.36 37.82
N LEU A 94 10.85 -24.26 37.15
CA LEU A 94 12.02 -25.10 37.36
C LEU A 94 13.02 -24.49 38.34
N GLU A 95 12.81 -23.25 38.79
CA GLU A 95 13.62 -22.63 39.83
C GLU A 95 13.27 -23.34 41.15
N PRO A 96 14.24 -24.05 41.77
CA PRO A 96 13.97 -24.84 42.96
C PRO A 96 13.55 -23.89 44.09
N LEU A 97 12.44 -24.22 44.76
CA LEU A 97 11.98 -23.54 45.96
C LEU A 97 12.97 -23.87 47.09
N ASP A 98 13.93 -22.98 47.31
CA ASP A 98 14.79 -22.96 48.49
C ASP A 98 14.05 -22.52 49.77
#